data_AF-A0A962PSS8-F1
#
_entry.id   AF-A0A962PSS8-F1
#
_cell.length_a   1.000
_cell.length_b   1.000
_cell.length_c   1.000
_cell.angle_alpha   90.00
_cell.angle_beta   90.00
_cell.angle_gamma   90.00
#
_symmetry.space_group_name_H-M   'P 1'
#
loop_
_entity.id
_entity.type
_entity.pdbx_description
1 polymer ?
#
loop_
_entity_poly.entity_id
_entity_poly.type
_entity_poly.pdbx_seq_one_letter_code
_entity_poly.pdbx_strand_id
1 'polypeptide(L)' 'MISGDIDLDKLISDIEQQIEILNAIAGDNAILTEQLRLLQESRDTILSMELEIGRLVDLIDPDDLVDHSTFIERSREAD' A
#
# COMPACT_ATOMS: atom_id res chain seq x y z
N MET A 1 1.92 -4.91 -15.46
CA MET A 1 1.78 -4.27 -14.14
C MET A 1 1.15 -2.88 -14.18
N ILE A 2 1.00 -2.23 -15.34
CA ILE A 2 0.41 -0.89 -15.51
C ILE A 2 -0.98 -0.69 -14.82
N SER A 3 -1.79 -1.74 -14.65
CA SER A 3 -3.10 -1.62 -14.01
C SER A 3 -3.04 -1.41 -12.49
N GLY A 4 -2.03 -1.94 -11.80
CA GLY A 4 -1.92 -1.80 -10.34
C GLY A 4 -1.54 -0.39 -9.91
N ASP A 5 -0.63 0.24 -10.67
CA ASP A 5 -0.18 1.61 -10.44
C ASP A 5 -1.33 2.62 -10.59
N ILE A 6 -2.18 2.42 -11.62
CA ILE A 6 -3.37 3.28 -11.86
C ILE A 6 -4.38 3.19 -10.72
N ASP A 7 -4.55 2.00 -10.14
CA ASP A 7 -5.50 1.78 -9.03
C ASP A 7 -4.98 2.41 -7.71
N LEU A 8 -3.67 2.37 -7.48
CA LEU A 8 -3.04 2.99 -6.32
C LEU A 8 -3.06 4.53 -6.40
N ASP A 9 -2.68 5.10 -7.55
CA ASP A 9 -2.70 6.55 -7.77
C ASP A 9 -4.10 7.13 -7.54
N LYS A 10 -5.12 6.42 -8.03
CA LYS A 10 -6.51 6.80 -7.80
C LYS A 10 -6.90 6.73 -6.33
N LEU A 11 -6.51 5.67 -5.62
CA LEU A 11 -6.77 5.54 -4.19
C LEU A 11 -6.14 6.68 -3.39
N ILE A 12 -4.89 7.05 -3.70
CA ILE A 12 -4.22 8.18 -3.05
C ILE A 12 -4.96 9.48 -3.33
N SER A 13 -5.34 9.73 -4.59
CA SER A 13 -6.10 10.92 -4.97
C SER A 13 -7.45 11.01 -4.25
N ASP A 14 -8.17 9.89 -4.09
CA ASP A 14 -9.45 9.83 -3.39
C ASP A 14 -9.25 10.13 -1.88
N ILE A 15 -8.18 9.63 -1.27
CA ILE A 15 -7.83 9.92 0.13
C ILE A 15 -7.49 11.40 0.32
N GLU A 16 -6.72 12.00 -0.60
CA GLU A 16 -6.39 13.43 -0.57
C GLU A 16 -7.65 14.30 -0.64
N GLN A 17 -8.59 13.95 -1.53
CA GLN A 17 -9.86 14.64 -1.62
C GLN A 17 -10.68 14.53 -0.32
N GLN A 18 -10.71 13.36 0.32
CA GLN A 18 -11.39 13.19 1.61
C GLN A 18 -10.73 14.01 2.73
N ILE A 19 -9.40 14.09 2.74
CA ILE A 19 -8.64 14.93 3.67
C ILE A 19 -9.01 16.41 3.49
N GLU A 20 -9.09 16.91 2.26
CA GLU A 20 -9.51 18.28 1.99
C GLU A 20 -10.94 18.57 2.48
N ILE A 21 -11.87 17.67 2.17
CA ILE A 21 -13.27 17.77 2.63
C ILE A 21 -13.32 17.81 4.15
N LEU A 22 -12.66 16.86 4.84
CA LEU A 22 -12.66 16.79 6.30
C LEU A 22 -12.01 18.03 6.93
N ASN A 23 -10.91 18.55 6.38
CA ASN A 23 -10.32 19.80 6.84
C ASN A 23 -11.32 20.98 6.75
N ALA A 24 -12.14 21.02 5.69
CA ALA A 24 -13.13 22.07 5.51
C ALA A 24 -14.34 21.95 6.45
N ILE A 25 -14.71 20.74 6.88
CA ILE A 25 -15.94 20.49 7.64
C ILE A 25 -15.74 20.09 9.11
N ALA A 26 -14.53 19.71 9.53
CA ALA A 26 -14.31 19.13 10.85
C ALA A 26 -14.62 20.14 11.97
N GLY A 27 -14.13 21.40 11.85
CA GLY A 27 -14.29 22.39 12.91
C GLY A 27 -13.84 21.83 14.27
N ASP A 28 -14.72 21.89 15.26
CA ASP A 28 -14.50 21.30 16.60
C ASP A 28 -15.09 19.88 16.76
N ASN A 29 -15.54 19.25 15.67
CA ASN A 29 -16.10 17.90 15.72
C ASN A 29 -14.99 16.86 15.92
N ALA A 30 -14.89 16.37 17.15
CA ALA A 30 -13.87 15.40 17.55
C ALA A 30 -13.83 14.13 16.68
N ILE A 31 -14.98 13.66 16.17
CA ILE A 31 -15.04 12.46 15.32
C ILE A 31 -14.40 12.75 13.96
N LEU A 32 -14.76 13.87 13.33
CA LEU A 32 -14.23 14.26 12.02
C LEU A 32 -12.73 14.57 12.10
N THR A 33 -12.28 15.17 13.20
CA THR A 33 -10.85 15.41 13.46
C THR A 33 -10.07 14.11 13.61
N GLU A 34 -10.61 13.11 14.32
CA GLU A 34 -9.94 11.82 14.45
C GLU A 34 -9.95 11.05 13.13
N GLN A 35 -11.05 11.12 12.36
CA GLN A 35 -11.10 10.54 11.01
C GLN A 35 -10.07 11.17 10.08
N LEU A 36 -9.89 12.49 10.14
CA LEU A 36 -8.86 13.20 9.40
C LEU A 36 -7.45 12.69 9.78
N ARG A 37 -7.17 12.55 11.08
CA ARG A 37 -5.89 12.02 11.58
C ARG A 37 -5.63 10.61 11.05
N LEU A 38 -6.63 9.72 11.12
CA LEU A 38 -6.52 8.34 10.65
C LEU A 38 -6.33 8.26 9.13
N LEU A 39 -6.99 9.11 8.35
CA LEU A 39 -6.80 9.16 6.89
C LEU A 39 -5.39 9.61 6.51
N GLN A 40 -4.84 10.60 7.20
CA GLN A 40 -3.47 11.06 6.99
C GLN A 40 -2.46 9.93 7.31
N GLU A 41 -2.62 9.27 8.44
CA GLU A 41 -1.78 8.13 8.86
C GLU A 41 -1.87 6.96 7.87
N SER A 42 -3.08 6.65 7.39
CA SER A 42 -3.30 5.61 6.38
C SER A 42 -2.60 5.93 5.06
N ARG A 43 -2.74 7.17 4.55
CA ARG A 43 -2.07 7.62 3.33
C ARG A 43 -0.55 7.44 3.43
N ASP A 44 0.03 7.91 4.53
CA ASP A 44 1.48 7.84 4.74
C ASP A 44 1.97 6.39 4.83
N THR A 45 1.18 5.51 5.46
CA THR A 45 1.45 4.07 5.52
C THR A 45 1.43 3.44 4.14
N ILE A 46 0.42 3.76 3.31
CA ILE A 46 0.30 3.24 1.94
C ILE A 46 1.51 3.67 1.09
N LEU A 47 1.87 4.95 1.12
CA LEU A 47 3.04 5.44 0.38
C LEU A 47 4.35 4.80 0.84
N SER A 48 4.50 4.55 2.15
CA SER A 48 5.66 3.84 2.67
C SER A 48 5.71 2.39 2.21
N MET A 49 4.56 1.69 2.14
CA MET A 49 4.50 0.32 1.63
C MET A 49 4.84 0.27 0.14
N GLU A 50 4.35 1.22 -0.65
CA GLU A 50 4.65 1.28 -2.08
C GLU A 50 6.16 1.43 -2.34
N LEU A 51 6.82 2.31 -1.59
CA LEU A 51 8.28 2.47 -1.65
C LEU A 51 9.02 1.18 -1.28
N GLU A 52 8.53 0.46 -0.27
CA GLU A 52 9.14 -0.80 0.17
C GLU A 52 8.92 -1.92 -0.85
N ILE A 53 7.73 -2.01 -1.44
CA ILE A 53 7.45 -2.96 -2.54
C ILE A 53 8.39 -2.69 -3.70
N GLY A 54 8.60 -1.43 -4.10
CA GLY A 54 9.55 -1.07 -5.14
C GLY A 54 10.97 -1.55 -4.84
N ARG A 55 11.45 -1.36 -3.60
CA ARG A 55 12.77 -1.87 -3.17
C ARG A 55 12.87 -3.39 -3.17
N LEU A 56 11.81 -4.08 -2.75
CA LEU A 56 11.78 -5.54 -2.75
C LEU A 56 11.75 -6.09 -4.17
N VAL A 57 11.04 -5.45 -5.09
CA VAL A 57 11.05 -5.79 -6.52
C VAL A 57 12.46 -5.65 -7.09
N ASP A 58 13.18 -4.57 -6.78
CA ASP A 58 14.56 -4.36 -7.23
C ASP A 58 15.55 -5.39 -6.65
N LEU A 59 15.25 -5.97 -5.48
CA LEU A 59 16.09 -6.97 -4.82
C LEU A 59 15.87 -8.39 -5.37
N ILE A 60 14.73 -8.65 -6.00
CA ILE A 60 14.42 -9.95 -6.58
C ILE A 60 15.20 -10.10 -7.89
N ASP A 61 16.22 -10.97 -7.90
CA ASP A 61 16.84 -11.45 -9.14
C ASP A 61 15.82 -12.35 -9.87
N PRO A 62 15.40 -12.03 -11.10
CA PRO A 62 14.51 -12.88 -11.88
C PRO A 62 15.00 -14.32 -12.03
N ASP A 63 16.32 -14.53 -12.00
CA ASP A 63 16.94 -15.85 -12.15
C ASP A 63 16.94 -16.68 -10.84
N ASP A 64 16.85 -16.06 -9.66
CA ASP A 64 16.77 -16.75 -8.34
C ASP A 64 15.35 -17.24 -7.98
N LEU A 65 14.31 -16.69 -8.62
CA LEU A 65 12.92 -17.11 -8.37
C LEU A 65 12.63 -18.56 -8.80
N VAL A 66 13.35 -19.05 -9.81
CA VAL A 66 13.18 -20.42 -10.33
C VAL A 66 13.63 -21.44 -9.28
N ASP A 67 14.75 -21.19 -8.59
CA ASP A 67 15.29 -22.15 -7.62
C ASP A 67 14.42 -22.25 -6.35
N HIS A 68 13.83 -21.13 -5.92
CA HIS A 68 12.93 -21.08 -4.75
C HIS A 68 11.54 -21.70 -4.97
N SER A 69 11.02 -21.70 -6.21
CA SER A 69 9.78 -22.43 -6.54
C SER A 69 9.92 -23.94 -6.31
N THR A 70 11.08 -24.50 -6.68
CA THR A 70 11.43 -25.91 -6.47
C THR A 70 11.58 -26.29 -4.99
N PHE A 71 11.80 -25.33 -4.11
CA PHE A 71 11.89 -25.59 -2.66
C PHE A 71 10.51 -25.70 -2.02
N ILE A 72 9.57 -24.82 -2.40
CA ILE A 72 8.19 -24.84 -1.88
C ILE A 72 7.43 -26.08 -2.35
N GLU A 73 7.62 -26.51 -3.60
CA GLU A 73 7.02 -27.77 -4.10
C GLU A 73 7.57 -28.99 -3.35
N ARG A 74 8.89 -29.05 -3.11
CA ARG A 74 9.51 -30.15 -2.34
C ARG A 74 9.07 -30.22 -0.88
N SER A 75 8.78 -29.09 -0.23
CA SER A 75 8.24 -29.09 1.13
C SER A 75 6.78 -29.57 1.19
N ARG A 76 6.01 -29.43 0.11
CA ARG A 76 4.61 -29.87 0.03
C ARG A 76 4.45 -31.37 -0.25
N GLU A 77 5.45 -32.01 -0.84
CA GLU A 77 5.46 -33.46 -1.09
C GLU A 77 6.01 -34.28 0.09
N ALA A 78 6.52 -33.63 1.14
CA ALA A 78 7.10 -34.26 2.32
C ALA A 78 6.12 -34.42 3.51
N ASP A 79 4.87 -33.95 3.36
CA ASP A 79 3.73 -34.15 4.27
C ASP A 79 2.69 -35.09 3.64
#